data_AF-A0A7X6VBB1-F1
#
_entry.id   AF-A0A7X6VBB1-F1
#
_cell.length_a   1.000
_cell.length_b   1.000
_cell.length_c   1.000
_cell.angle_alpha   90.00
_cell.angle_beta   90.00
_cell.angle_gamma   90.00
#
_symmetry.space_group_name_H-M   'P 1'
#
loop_
_entity.id
_entity.type
_entity.pdbx_description
1 polymer ?
#
loop_
_entity_poly.entity_id
_entity_poly.type
_entity_poly.pdbx_seq_one_letter_code
_entity_poly.pdbx_strand_id
1 'polypeptide(L)'
;MNKAKQAWINLIFLAVTLVINTLGAIGLINGLTQKQISDMYVTLITPSPSTFSIWSVIYSLLILSMIVIIVRKKDPYYEGAIEGISTIFWISCILNIAWIVAFSFVQIELSVLLIFGFVISLSIICL
;
A
#
# COMPACT_ATOMS: atom_id res chain seq x y z
N MET A 1 15.15 -16.41 -8.87
CA MET A 1 13.72 -16.59 -9.28
C MET A 1 13.55 -16.06 -10.70
N ASN A 2 12.60 -16.53 -11.52
CA ASN A 2 12.38 -15.94 -12.85
C ASN A 2 11.90 -14.48 -12.68
N LYS A 3 12.65 -13.52 -13.21
CA LYS A 3 12.41 -12.08 -12.98
C LYS A 3 11.09 -11.59 -13.57
N ALA A 4 10.66 -12.19 -14.68
CA ALA A 4 9.32 -11.97 -15.21
C ALA A 4 8.24 -12.43 -14.22
N LYS A 5 8.46 -13.55 -13.53
CA LYS A 5 7.55 -14.06 -12.50
C LYS A 5 7.48 -13.11 -11.29
N GLN A 6 8.60 -12.53 -10.86
CA GLN A 6 8.63 -11.52 -9.79
C GLN A 6 7.82 -10.27 -10.14
N ALA A 7 7.98 -9.73 -11.36
CA ALA A 7 7.20 -8.58 -11.80
C ALA A 7 5.67 -8.85 -11.78
N TRP A 8 5.25 -10.04 -12.22
CA TRP A 8 3.84 -10.44 -12.15
C TRP A 8 3.35 -10.60 -10.70
N ILE A 9 4.17 -11.15 -9.81
CA ILE A 9 3.82 -11.27 -8.39
C ILE A 9 3.67 -9.87 -7.78
N ASN A 10 4.59 -8.93 -8.06
CA ASN A 10 4.48 -7.54 -7.61
C ASN A 10 3.16 -6.90 -8.05
N LEU A 11 2.78 -7.11 -9.32
CA LEU A 11 1.51 -6.60 -9.85
C LEU A 11 0.30 -7.16 -9.09
N ILE A 12 0.31 -8.47 -8.78
CA ILE A 12 -0.77 -9.11 -8.03
C ILE A 12 -0.86 -8.53 -6.61
N PHE A 13 0.28 -8.40 -5.90
CA PHE A 13 0.30 -7.80 -4.56
C PHE A 13 -0.22 -6.36 -4.57
N LEU A 14 0.21 -5.55 -5.55
CA LEU A 14 -0.29 -4.19 -5.72
C LEU A 14 -1.79 -4.17 -5.99
N ALA A 15 -2.27 -5.01 -6.91
CA ALA A 15 -3.69 -5.10 -7.25
C ALA A 15 -4.55 -5.48 -6.04
N VAL A 16 -4.16 -6.50 -5.28
CA VAL A 16 -4.86 -6.91 -4.06
C VAL A 16 -4.85 -5.78 -3.02
N THR A 17 -3.72 -5.10 -2.85
CA THR A 17 -3.60 -3.96 -1.93
C THR A 17 -4.58 -2.83 -2.30
N LEU A 18 -4.65 -2.47 -3.58
CA LEU A 18 -5.58 -1.46 -4.09
C LEU A 18 -7.04 -1.84 -3.88
N VAL A 19 -7.38 -3.12 -4.11
CA VAL A 19 -8.73 -3.63 -3.87
C VAL A 19 -9.10 -3.50 -2.39
N ILE A 20 -8.26 -4.01 -1.48
CA ILE A 20 -8.53 -3.92 -0.03
C ILE A 20 -8.60 -2.46 0.44
N ASN A 21 -7.71 -1.60 -0.06
CA ASN A 21 -7.76 -0.18 0.28
C ASN A 21 -9.06 0.48 -0.19
N THR A 22 -9.50 0.17 -1.42
CA THR A 22 -10.78 0.66 -1.93
C THR A 22 -11.94 0.16 -1.07
N LEU A 23 -11.95 -1.13 -0.72
CA LEU A 23 -12.98 -1.73 0.15
C LEU A 23 -13.03 -1.07 1.53
N GLY A 24 -11.87 -0.75 2.12
CA GLY A 24 -11.80 -0.01 3.38
C GLY A 24 -12.27 1.44 3.24
N ALA A 25 -11.90 2.11 2.16
CA ALA A 25 -12.29 3.51 1.90
C ALA A 25 -13.81 3.66 1.74
N ILE A 26 -14.48 2.72 1.06
CA ILE A 26 -15.95 2.70 0.90
C ILE A 26 -16.69 2.00 2.04
N GLY A 27 -15.98 1.46 3.03
CA GLY A 27 -16.56 0.86 4.23
C GLY A 27 -17.18 -0.52 4.07
N LEU A 28 -16.87 -1.24 2.99
CA LEU A 28 -17.41 -2.59 2.76
C LEU A 28 -16.80 -3.67 3.66
N ILE A 29 -15.67 -3.40 4.33
CA ILE A 29 -15.00 -4.38 5.20
C ILE A 29 -15.77 -4.58 6.52
N ASN A 30 -16.25 -3.51 7.14
CA ASN A 30 -16.89 -3.55 8.46
C ASN A 30 -18.07 -2.55 8.61
N GLY A 31 -18.64 -2.09 7.49
CA GLY A 31 -19.76 -1.13 7.47
C GLY A 31 -19.37 0.33 7.75
N LEU A 32 -18.14 0.58 8.20
CA LEU A 32 -17.60 1.92 8.45
C LEU A 32 -16.50 2.25 7.45
N THR A 33 -16.61 3.42 6.83
CA THR A 33 -15.55 3.97 5.96
C THR A 33 -14.34 4.38 6.79
N GLN A 34 -13.15 4.32 6.20
CA GLN A 34 -11.93 4.86 6.82
C GLN A 34 -12.10 6.31 7.30
N LYS A 35 -12.84 7.13 6.53
CA LYS A 35 -13.16 8.50 6.90
C LYS A 35 -14.00 8.54 8.19
N GLN A 36 -15.09 7.77 8.26
CA GLN A 36 -15.94 7.74 9.45
C GLN A 36 -15.16 7.29 10.70
N ILE A 37 -14.27 6.30 10.56
CA ILE A 37 -13.43 5.85 11.68
C ILE A 37 -12.47 6.96 12.11
N SER A 38 -11.84 7.65 11.15
CA SER A 38 -11.00 8.82 11.45
C SER A 38 -11.78 9.95 12.13
N ASP A 39 -13.03 10.18 11.74
CA ASP A 39 -13.89 11.22 12.31
C ASP A 39 -14.34 10.88 13.75
N MET A 40 -14.27 9.61 14.18
CA MET A 40 -14.51 9.20 15.58
C MET A 40 -13.31 9.50 16.51
N TYR A 41 -12.10 9.52 15.97
CA TYR A 41 -10.85 9.68 16.73
C TYR A 41 -10.11 10.95 16.30
N VAL A 42 -10.77 12.11 16.46
CA VAL A 42 -10.17 13.41 16.13
C VAL A 42 -9.06 13.76 17.12
N THR A 43 -7.89 14.12 16.58
CA THR A 43 -6.72 14.58 17.32
C THR A 43 -6.31 15.97 16.84
N LEU A 44 -5.42 16.66 17.56
CA LEU A 44 -4.89 17.98 17.18
C LEU A 44 -4.18 17.99 15.82
N ILE A 45 -3.79 16.81 15.32
CA ILE A 45 -3.07 16.63 14.06
C ILE A 45 -3.92 15.91 12.99
N THR A 46 -5.19 15.61 13.26
CA THR A 46 -6.07 14.96 12.28
C THR A 46 -6.30 15.93 11.12
N PRO A 47 -5.85 15.59 9.89
CA PRO A 47 -5.96 16.50 8.76
C PRO A 47 -7.39 16.58 8.24
N SER A 48 -7.67 17.56 7.38
CA SER A 48 -8.99 17.71 6.78
C SER A 48 -9.36 16.48 5.93
N PRO A 49 -10.66 16.14 5.79
CA PRO A 49 -11.10 15.00 5.00
C PRO A 49 -10.65 15.01 3.52
N SER A 50 -10.32 16.18 2.98
CA SER A 50 -9.74 16.35 1.65
C SER A 50 -8.35 15.72 1.50
N THR A 51 -7.60 15.55 2.60
CA THR A 51 -6.25 14.96 2.60
C THR A 51 -6.26 13.49 2.17
N PHE A 52 -7.38 12.78 2.32
CA PHE A 52 -7.54 11.41 1.80
C PHE A 52 -7.45 11.34 0.27
N SER A 53 -7.57 12.46 -0.45
CA SER A 53 -7.42 12.48 -1.92
C SER A 53 -5.99 12.15 -2.37
N ILE A 54 -4.97 12.33 -1.51
CA ILE A 54 -3.57 12.04 -1.85
C ILE A 54 -3.35 10.57 -2.24
N TRP A 55 -4.16 9.66 -1.70
CA TRP A 55 -4.06 8.23 -1.98
C TRP A 55 -4.28 7.92 -3.48
N SER A 56 -5.20 8.64 -4.14
CA SER A 56 -5.43 8.47 -5.58
C SER A 56 -4.19 8.80 -6.42
N VAL A 57 -3.43 9.82 -6.02
CA VAL A 57 -2.17 10.22 -6.66
C VAL A 57 -1.08 9.19 -6.42
N ILE A 58 -0.89 8.75 -5.18
CA ILE A 58 0.10 7.74 -4.80
C ILE A 58 -0.16 6.43 -5.58
N TYR A 59 -1.40 5.96 -5.63
CA TYR A 59 -1.75 4.75 -6.35
C TYR A 59 -1.57 4.88 -7.86
N SER A 60 -1.89 6.03 -8.44
CA SER A 60 -1.64 6.29 -9.87
C SER A 60 -0.15 6.21 -10.21
N LEU A 61 0.71 6.79 -9.36
CA LEU A 61 2.17 6.73 -9.52
C LEU A 61 2.70 5.29 -9.35
N LEU A 62 2.18 4.53 -8.37
CA LEU A 62 2.57 3.13 -8.16
C LEU A 62 2.17 2.24 -9.35
N ILE A 63 0.97 2.42 -9.89
CA ILE A 63 0.51 1.71 -11.09
C ILE A 63 1.40 2.05 -12.28
N LEU A 64 1.69 3.33 -12.50
CA LEU A 64 2.55 3.78 -13.59
C LEU A 64 3.96 3.18 -13.47
N SER A 65 4.55 3.21 -12.28
CA SER A 65 5.85 2.59 -11.98
C SER A 65 5.85 1.10 -12.34
N MET A 66 4.80 0.37 -11.96
CA MET A 66 4.67 -1.05 -12.28
C MET A 66 4.56 -1.31 -13.79
N ILE A 67 3.81 -0.48 -14.52
CA ILE A 67 3.70 -0.56 -15.98
C ILE A 67 5.07 -0.35 -16.63
N VAL A 68 5.82 0.68 -16.19
CA VAL A 68 7.17 0.95 -16.71
C VAL A 68 8.11 -0.23 -16.48
N ILE A 69 8.09 -0.81 -15.28
CA ILE A 69 8.90 -2.00 -14.93
C ILE A 69 8.57 -3.19 -15.85
N ILE A 70 7.28 -3.44 -16.13
CA ILE A 70 6.85 -4.55 -16.99
C ILE A 70 7.24 -4.31 -18.46
N VAL A 71 7.04 -3.09 -18.97
CA VAL A 71 7.36 -2.72 -20.36
C VAL A 71 8.86 -2.71 -20.60
N ARG A 72 9.64 -2.21 -19.63
CA ARG A 72 11.11 -2.11 -19.71
C ARG A 72 11.86 -3.27 -19.07
N LYS A 73 11.21 -4.43 -18.90
CA LYS A 73 11.79 -5.63 -18.25
C LYS A 73 13.12 -6.16 -18.83
N LYS A 74 13.50 -5.74 -20.05
CA LYS A 74 14.74 -6.15 -20.74
C LYS A 74 15.93 -5.22 -20.44
N ASP A 75 15.68 -4.13 -19.73
CA ASP A 75 16.67 -3.12 -19.41
C ASP A 75 17.35 -3.50 -18.08
N PRO A 76 18.69 -3.67 -18.04
CA PRO A 76 19.43 -4.19 -16.89
C PRO A 76 19.17 -3.42 -15.58
N TYR A 77 18.88 -2.13 -15.70
CA TYR A 77 18.56 -1.27 -14.56
C TYR A 77 17.27 -1.71 -13.85
N TYR A 78 16.19 -1.93 -14.62
CA TYR A 78 14.90 -2.36 -14.08
C TYR A 78 14.95 -3.81 -13.61
N GLU A 79 15.79 -4.61 -14.25
CA GLU A 79 16.02 -6.00 -13.88
C GLU A 79 16.67 -6.13 -12.50
N GLY A 80 17.68 -5.30 -12.19
CA GLY A 80 18.29 -5.22 -10.87
C GLY A 80 17.35 -4.64 -9.81
N ALA A 81 16.55 -3.62 -10.18
CA ALA A 81 15.56 -3.03 -9.28
C ALA A 81 14.48 -4.04 -8.84
N ILE A 82 13.96 -4.87 -9.75
CA ILE A 82 13.01 -5.93 -9.42
C ILE A 82 13.62 -6.89 -8.39
N GLU A 83 14.87 -7.29 -8.57
CA GLU A 83 15.51 -8.30 -7.73
C GLU A 83 15.76 -7.82 -6.30
N GLY A 84 16.15 -6.55 -6.12
CA GLY A 84 16.36 -5.95 -4.81
C GLY A 84 15.08 -5.54 -4.07
N ILE A 85 14.06 -5.06 -4.82
CA ILE A 85 12.88 -4.40 -4.20
C ILE A 85 11.72 -5.37 -3.98
N SER A 86 11.56 -6.41 -4.81
CA SER A 86 10.32 -7.22 -4.83
C SER A 86 9.95 -7.82 -3.47
N THR A 87 10.91 -8.35 -2.72
CA THR A 87 10.63 -9.00 -1.43
C THR A 87 10.11 -8.00 -0.40
N ILE A 88 10.77 -6.84 -0.27
CA ILE A 88 10.37 -5.79 0.67
C ILE A 88 9.05 -5.14 0.23
N PHE A 89 8.83 -5.04 -1.09
CA PHE A 89 7.57 -4.57 -1.65
C PHE A 89 6.38 -5.49 -1.32
N TRP A 90 6.57 -6.82 -1.30
CA TRP A 90 5.51 -7.73 -0.86
C TRP A 90 5.19 -7.54 0.62
N ILE A 91 6.23 -7.38 1.46
CA ILE A 91 6.07 -7.10 2.89
C ILE A 91 5.29 -5.80 3.09
N SER A 92 5.64 -4.73 2.35
CA SER A 92 4.93 -3.46 2.43
C SER A 92 3.47 -3.60 2.00
N CYS A 93 3.17 -4.37 0.94
CA CYS A 93 1.80 -4.64 0.52
C CYS A 93 0.99 -5.39 1.59
N ILE A 94 1.58 -6.43 2.20
CA ILE A 94 0.93 -7.20 3.27
C ILE A 94 0.66 -6.32 4.49
N LEU A 95 1.64 -5.53 4.91
CA LEU A 95 1.47 -4.58 6.02
C LEU A 95 0.40 -3.52 5.70
N ASN A 96 0.34 -3.07 4.44
CA ASN A 96 -0.68 -2.15 3.97
C ASN A 96 -2.09 -2.73 4.14
N ILE A 97 -2.31 -3.94 3.62
CA ILE A 97 -3.56 -4.68 3.75
C ILE A 97 -3.91 -4.89 5.23
N ALA A 98 -2.94 -5.35 6.02
CA ALA A 98 -3.16 -5.67 7.43
C ALA A 98 -3.58 -4.45 8.25
N TRP A 99 -2.96 -3.28 8.06
CA TRP A 99 -3.35 -2.09 8.81
C TRP A 99 -4.75 -1.61 8.40
N ILE A 100 -5.11 -1.69 7.11
CA ILE A 100 -6.44 -1.31 6.64
C ILE A 100 -7.52 -2.18 7.28
N VAL A 101 -7.27 -3.49 7.34
CA VAL A 101 -8.18 -4.44 7.99
C VAL A 101 -8.29 -4.14 9.48
N ALA A 102 -7.17 -4.02 10.20
CA ALA A 102 -7.16 -3.67 11.63
C ALA A 102 -7.89 -2.36 11.91
N PHE A 103 -7.64 -1.33 11.10
CA PHE A 103 -8.29 -0.03 11.20
C PHE A 103 -9.80 -0.12 10.94
N SER A 104 -10.23 -0.92 9.96
CA SER A 104 -11.65 -1.14 9.64
C SER A 104 -12.40 -1.81 10.81
N PHE A 105 -11.73 -2.67 11.57
CA PHE A 105 -12.26 -3.29 12.79
C PHE A 105 -12.08 -2.42 14.06
N VAL A 106 -11.71 -1.15 13.89
CA VAL A 106 -11.51 -0.19 15.00
C VAL A 106 -10.41 -0.64 15.98
N GLN A 107 -9.50 -1.52 15.54
CA GLN A 107 -8.31 -1.91 16.30
C GLN A 107 -7.19 -0.88 16.09
N ILE A 108 -7.39 0.33 16.64
CA ILE A 108 -6.53 1.49 16.37
C ILE A 108 -5.08 1.23 16.80
N GLU A 109 -4.83 0.69 17.99
CA GLU A 109 -3.47 0.41 18.48
C GLU A 109 -2.70 -0.55 17.57
N LEU A 110 -3.35 -1.64 17.15
CA LEU A 110 -2.77 -2.60 16.22
C LEU A 110 -2.52 -1.97 14.85
N SER A 111 -3.45 -1.14 14.36
CA SER A 111 -3.28 -0.44 13.09
C SER A 111 -2.06 0.48 13.10
N VAL A 112 -1.81 1.17 14.23
CA VAL A 112 -0.63 2.04 14.39
C VAL A 112 0.67 1.24 14.34
N LEU A 113 0.74 0.09 15.03
CA LEU A 113 1.92 -0.79 14.96
C LEU A 113 2.19 -1.29 13.53
N LEU A 114 1.13 -1.65 12.80
CA LEU A 114 1.25 -2.08 11.40
C LEU A 114 1.66 -0.93 10.47
N ILE A 115 1.19 0.29 10.71
CA ILE A 115 1.61 1.49 9.99
C ILE A 115 3.11 1.76 10.21
N PHE A 116 3.62 1.61 11.45
CA PHE A 116 5.06 1.74 11.71
C PHE A 116 5.88 0.71 10.91
N GLY A 117 5.46 -0.55 10.91
CA GLY A 117 6.10 -1.58 10.11
C GLY A 117 6.05 -1.26 8.60
N PHE A 118 4.93 -0.73 8.13
CA PHE A 118 4.74 -0.32 6.74
C PHE A 118 5.70 0.81 6.35
N VAL A 119 5.83 1.83 7.20
CA VAL A 119 6.77 2.95 6.98
C VAL A 119 8.21 2.45 6.94
N ILE A 120 8.63 1.60 7.88
CA ILE A 120 9.98 1.01 7.89
C ILE A 120 10.25 0.24 6.59
N SER A 121 9.27 -0.57 6.15
CA SER A 121 9.39 -1.34 4.90
C SER A 121 9.56 -0.42 3.69
N LEU A 122 8.81 0.68 3.62
CA LEU A 122 8.96 1.68 2.56
C LEU A 122 10.30 2.41 2.62
N SER A 123 10.79 2.76 3.82
CA SER A 123 12.11 3.39 3.97
C SER A 123 13.24 2.50 3.48
N ILE A 124 13.16 1.19 3.71
CA ILE A 124 14.15 0.22 3.22
C ILE A 124 14.13 0.12 1.69
N ILE A 125 12.97 0.31 1.04
CA ILE A 125 12.89 0.32 -0.43
C ILE A 125 13.60 1.55 -1.03
N CYS A 126 13.61 2.67 -0.30
CA CYS A 126 14.23 3.92 -0.74
C CYS A 126 15.74 4.01 -0.47
N LEU A 127 16.30 3.10 0.33
CA LEU A 127 17.73 3.04 0.71
C LEU A 127 18.50 2.10 -0.22
#